data_AF-A0A2V5M648-F1
#
_entry.id   AF-A0A2V5M648-F1
#
_cell.length_a   1.000
_cell.length_b   1.000
_cell.length_c   1.000
_cell.angle_alpha   90.00
_cell.angle_beta   90.00
_cell.angle_gamma   90.00
#
_symmetry.space_group_name_H-M   'P 1'
#
loop_
_entity.id
_entity.type
_entity.pdbx_description
1 polymer ?
#
loop_
_entity_poly.entity_id
_entity_poly.type
_entity_poly.pdbx_seq_one_letter_code
_entity_poly.pdbx_strand_id
1 'polypeptide(L)'
;MTSASFVANVVAMRASHLEDFYQFLRFPSVSTDDQYTEKVTECGHWLVEKLTQIGLSAKLCPTPGHPVVWAHNYQQRGRRT
;
A
#
# COMPACT_ATOMS: atom_id res chain seq x y z
N MET A 1 -6.47 -2.02 -23.79
CA MET A 1 -6.13 -0.62 -23.45
C MET A 1 -4.94 -0.22 -24.29
N THR A 2 -5.08 0.79 -25.14
CA THR A 2 -3.95 1.38 -25.85
C THR A 2 -3.08 2.16 -24.86
N SER A 3 -1.77 2.23 -25.09
CA SER A 3 -0.83 2.93 -24.21
C SER A 3 -1.27 4.37 -23.87
N ALA A 4 -1.89 5.06 -24.83
CA ALA A 4 -2.39 6.44 -24.66
C ALA A 4 -3.52 6.59 -23.63
N SER A 5 -4.48 5.64 -23.55
CA SER A 5 -5.60 5.74 -22.60
C SER A 5 -5.18 5.44 -21.16
N PHE A 6 -4.13 4.64 -20.99
CA PHE A 6 -3.55 4.37 -19.68
C PHE A 6 -2.87 5.62 -19.08
N VAL A 7 -2.03 6.30 -19.87
CA VAL A 7 -1.33 7.52 -19.41
C VAL A 7 -2.32 8.62 -19.03
N ALA A 8 -3.36 8.82 -19.85
CA ALA A 8 -4.41 9.80 -19.55
C ALA A 8 -5.11 9.53 -18.20
N ASN A 9 -5.40 8.26 -17.91
CA ASN A 9 -5.97 7.87 -16.61
C ASN A 9 -5.01 8.13 -15.45
N VAL A 10 -3.72 7.82 -15.59
CA VAL A 10 -2.73 8.08 -14.53
C VAL A 10 -2.65 9.58 -14.21
N VAL A 11 -2.66 10.43 -15.24
CA VAL A 11 -2.66 11.89 -15.06
C VAL A 11 -3.95 12.35 -14.37
N ALA A 12 -5.11 11.85 -14.79
CA ALA A 12 -6.39 12.19 -14.17
C ALA A 12 -6.46 11.80 -12.68
N MET A 13 -5.85 10.67 -12.29
CA MET A 13 -5.81 10.18 -10.91
C MET A 13 -4.69 10.79 -10.05
N ARG A 14 -3.88 11.71 -10.59
CA ARG A 14 -2.71 12.25 -9.87
C ARG A 14 -3.06 12.87 -8.52
N ALA A 15 -4.17 13.61 -8.45
CA ALA A 15 -4.58 14.27 -7.22
C ALA A 15 -4.91 13.27 -6.09
N SER A 16 -5.66 12.20 -6.39
CA SER A 16 -5.98 11.17 -5.39
C SER A 16 -4.74 10.39 -4.96
N HIS A 17 -3.84 10.06 -5.90
CA HIS A 17 -2.58 9.39 -5.56
C HIS A 17 -1.70 10.22 -4.62
N LEU A 18 -1.69 11.55 -4.80
CA LEU A 18 -0.97 12.44 -3.89
C LEU A 18 -1.64 12.51 -2.52
N GLU A 19 -2.97 12.51 -2.44
CA GLU A 19 -3.64 12.48 -1.13
C GLU A 19 -3.38 11.17 -0.39
N ASP A 20 -3.42 10.03 -1.08
CA ASP A 20 -3.03 8.74 -0.48
C ASP A 20 -1.57 8.77 0.00
N PHE A 21 -0.66 9.35 -0.78
CA PHE A 21 0.73 9.51 -0.38
C PHE A 21 0.89 10.44 0.84
N TYR A 22 0.19 11.55 0.90
CA TYR A 22 0.20 12.44 2.06
C TYR A 22 -0.42 11.77 3.29
N GLN A 23 -1.47 10.97 3.13
CA GLN A 23 -2.03 10.17 4.20
C GLN A 23 -1.01 9.16 4.73
N PHE A 24 -0.29 8.48 3.83
CA PHE A 24 0.79 7.56 4.21
C PHE A 24 1.92 8.27 5.00
N LEU A 25 2.32 9.47 4.58
CA LEU A 25 3.38 10.23 5.26
C LEU A 25 2.96 10.78 6.64
N ARG A 26 1.66 10.84 6.95
CA ARG A 26 1.16 11.32 8.25
C ARG A 26 1.35 10.31 9.38
N PHE A 27 1.60 9.04 9.06
CA PHE A 27 1.93 8.04 10.09
C PHE A 27 3.35 8.27 10.60
N PRO A 28 3.57 8.50 11.90
CA PRO A 28 4.90 8.62 12.46
C PRO A 28 5.49 7.22 12.67
N SER A 29 5.73 6.47 11.60
CA SER A 29 6.19 5.07 11.64
C SER A 29 7.73 4.99 11.77
N VAL A 30 8.29 5.51 12.85
CA VAL A 30 9.74 5.50 13.13
C VAL A 30 10.12 4.15 13.74
N SER A 31 10.85 3.30 13.01
CA SER A 31 11.11 1.91 13.44
C SER A 31 12.26 1.74 14.44
N THR A 32 13.14 2.73 14.56
CA THR A 32 14.30 2.71 15.47
C THR A 32 13.96 3.20 16.89
N ASP A 33 12.78 3.81 17.08
CA ASP A 33 12.31 4.31 18.37
C ASP A 33 11.09 3.51 18.81
N ASP A 34 11.24 2.74 19.90
CA ASP A 34 10.22 1.83 20.41
C ASP A 34 8.91 2.55 20.78
N GLN A 35 8.95 3.87 21.06
CA GLN A 35 7.74 4.68 21.33
C GLN A 35 6.78 4.71 20.13
N TYR A 36 7.27 4.45 18.91
CA TYR A 36 6.49 4.47 17.68
C TYR A 36 6.08 3.08 17.19
N THR A 37 6.29 2.01 17.98
CA THR A 37 5.94 0.63 17.60
C THR A 37 4.45 0.49 17.20
N GLU A 38 3.55 1.10 17.95
CA GLU A 38 2.12 1.12 17.61
C GLU A 38 1.87 1.87 16.30
N LYS A 39 2.60 2.96 16.05
CA LYS A 39 2.48 3.80 14.85
C LYS A 39 2.99 3.11 13.59
N VAL A 40 4.03 2.28 13.72
CA VAL A 40 4.45 1.36 12.65
C VAL A 40 3.35 0.34 12.34
N THR A 41 2.70 -0.19 13.38
CA THR A 41 1.61 -1.16 13.22
C THR A 41 0.35 -0.54 12.58
N GLU A 42 -0.05 0.67 13.02
CA GLU A 42 -1.14 1.46 12.42
C GLU A 42 -0.88 1.73 10.93
N CYS A 43 0.34 2.13 10.58
CA CYS A 43 0.76 2.33 9.19
C CYS A 43 0.65 1.03 8.36
N GLY A 44 1.06 -0.09 8.94
CA GLY A 44 0.92 -1.42 8.32
C GLY A 44 -0.54 -1.80 8.06
N HIS A 45 -1.44 -1.55 9.00
CA HIS A 45 -2.88 -1.79 8.81
C HIS A 45 -3.47 -0.91 7.70
N TRP A 46 -3.11 0.38 7.66
CA TRP A 46 -3.54 1.28 6.59
C TRP A 46 -3.08 0.78 5.21
N LEU A 47 -1.83 0.30 5.10
CA LEU A 47 -1.33 -0.30 3.86
C LEU A 47 -2.13 -1.54 3.46
N VAL A 48 -2.50 -2.42 4.41
CA VAL A 48 -3.35 -3.58 4.12
C VAL A 48 -4.70 -3.14 3.54
N GLU A 49 -5.33 -2.15 4.13
CA GLU A 49 -6.62 -1.61 3.64
C GLU A 49 -6.47 -1.02 2.23
N LYS A 50 -5.46 -0.19 2.00
CA LYS A 50 -5.21 0.42 0.69
C LYS A 50 -4.90 -0.61 -0.39
N LEU A 51 -4.04 -1.58 -0.09
CA LEU A 51 -3.72 -2.67 -1.03
C LEU A 51 -4.94 -3.55 -1.33
N THR A 52 -5.82 -3.73 -0.34
CA THR A 52 -7.09 -4.45 -0.54
C THR A 52 -8.04 -3.67 -1.44
N GLN A 53 -8.17 -2.35 -1.24
CA GLN A 53 -9.02 -1.47 -2.06
C GLN A 53 -8.60 -1.41 -3.53
N ILE A 54 -7.29 -1.52 -3.82
CA ILE A 54 -6.80 -1.58 -5.22
C ILE A 54 -6.92 -2.98 -5.85
N GLY A 55 -7.48 -3.96 -5.12
CA GLY A 55 -7.80 -5.29 -5.63
C GLY A 55 -6.75 -6.37 -5.39
N LEU A 56 -5.81 -6.16 -4.47
CA LEU A 56 -4.91 -7.22 -3.99
C LEU A 56 -5.51 -7.94 -2.78
N SER A 57 -5.07 -9.17 -2.54
CA SER A 57 -5.30 -9.85 -1.28
C SER A 57 -4.12 -9.56 -0.36
N ALA A 58 -4.36 -8.76 0.69
CA ALA A 58 -3.32 -8.24 1.57
C ALA A 58 -3.57 -8.64 3.04
N LYS A 59 -2.50 -8.82 3.81
CA LYS A 59 -2.55 -9.08 5.25
C LYS A 59 -1.33 -8.52 5.96
N LEU A 60 -1.51 -8.26 7.25
CA LEU A 60 -0.42 -7.92 8.17
C LEU A 60 0.08 -9.22 8.82
N CYS A 61 1.35 -9.55 8.60
CA CYS A 61 1.98 -10.75 9.14
C CYS A 61 2.82 -10.40 10.37
N PRO A 62 2.57 -11.03 11.55
CA PRO A 62 3.40 -10.79 12.73
C PRO A 62 4.81 -11.34 12.55
N THR A 63 5.80 -10.64 13.13
CA THR A 63 7.19 -11.08 13.24
C THR A 63 7.70 -10.80 14.67
N PRO A 64 8.92 -11.25 15.06
CA PRO A 64 9.47 -10.89 16.36
C PRO A 64 9.67 -9.37 16.59
N GLY A 65 9.73 -8.58 15.52
CA GLY A 65 9.80 -7.12 15.57
C GLY A 65 8.60 -6.49 14.86
N HIS A 66 8.86 -5.49 14.01
CA HIS A 66 7.81 -4.83 13.25
C HIS A 66 7.12 -5.79 12.27
N PRO A 67 5.79 -5.70 12.10
CA PRO A 67 5.05 -6.58 11.20
C PRO A 67 5.43 -6.33 9.74
N VAL A 68 5.16 -7.34 8.90
CA VAL A 68 5.34 -7.24 7.44
C VAL A 68 3.97 -7.20 6.76
N VAL A 69 3.77 -6.23 5.87
CA VAL A 69 2.62 -6.21 4.96
C VAL A 69 2.93 -7.17 3.80
N TRP A 70 2.10 -8.20 3.65
CA TRP A 70 2.20 -9.13 2.53
C TRP A 70 0.95 -9.03 1.67
N ALA A 71 1.12 -8.82 0.38
CA ALA A 71 0.04 -8.73 -0.59
C ALA A 71 0.34 -9.57 -1.82
N HIS A 72 -0.69 -10.20 -2.36
CA HIS A 72 -0.60 -10.95 -3.61
C HIS A 72 -1.71 -10.55 -4.58
N ASN A 73 -1.38 -10.56 -5.87
CA ASN A 73 -2.36 -10.38 -6.92
C ASN A 73 -3.05 -11.72 -7.25
N TYR A 74 -4.19 -11.63 -7.93
CA TYR A 74 -4.79 -12.80 -8.56
C TYR A 74 -4.03 -13.14 -9.83
N GLN A 75 -3.61 -14.41 -9.93
CA GLN A 75 -2.95 -14.92 -11.12
C GLN A 75 -3.90 -14.86 -12.31
N GLN A 76 -3.47 -14.19 -13.38
CA GLN A 76 -4.20 -14.09 -14.63
C GLN A 76 -3.36 -14.71 -15.74
N ARG A 77 -3.90 -15.73 -16.40
CA ARG A 77 -3.20 -16.47 -17.46
C ARG A 77 -2.77 -15.50 -18.57
N GLY A 78 -1.46 -15.42 -18.82
CA GLY A 78 -0.87 -14.51 -19.82
C GLY A 78 -0.43 -13.13 -19.32
N ARG A 79 -0.69 -12.78 -18.05
CA ARG A 79 -0.12 -11.59 -17.40
C ARG A 79 1.17 -11.98 -16.68
N ARG A 80 2.28 -11.29 -16.97
CA ARG A 80 3.51 -11.44 -16.16
C ARG A 80 3.26 -10.83 -14.78
N THR A 81 3.57 -11.58 -13.73
CA THR A 81 3.51 -11.15 -12.33
C THR A 81 4.89 -11.19 -11.72
#